data_AF-G9XCP1-F1
#
_entry.id   AF-G9XCP1-F1
#
_cell.length_a   1.000
_cell.length_b   1.000
_cell.length_c   1.000
_cell.angle_alpha   90.00
_cell.angle_beta   90.00
_cell.angle_gamma   90.00
#
_symmetry.space_group_name_H-M   'P 1'
#
loop_
_entity.id
_entity.type
_entity.pdbx_description
1 polymer ?
#
loop_
_entity_poly.entity_id
_entity_poly.type
_entity_poly.pdbx_seq_one_letter_code
_entity_poly.pdbx_strand_id
1 'polypeptide(L)'
;GKGPYAIARILEADKIDIPAYHQQKLGYGLHQSKVFEYPYRWCSSTIASILKKQEYLGHTVNFKTRKHFKDKKSKYVSEDNWLIFENTHEPIIDQETFDNVQRIRGNVKRYPDGWGEYHPLTGLMYCADCGSKMYVHRTSNYKNIPYYTCSAYTKVPCGTLCPSAHRIKAEVVLNLIQSTLQDIKKSLDEDNEAFLRSIQNEMEESEKMEMEKKKTRLTDSKNRLQELERLMCRIYEDMILEKIPNTRYEILNNQYETEQRELSKEIDGLEKAIKRYEKETDRAKKFIRLIERYDNFDELTPTIINEFVEKILIHERDRKGSQTANQKVEIYFNFIGNYEPPKEELSEEEMQKLREEEEKERVRKDRLHQNYLKRKANGKQKEYEDRYKARREEKKQEKLKSLKRTGIPVSEYIKNIKKTKMIYNS
;
A
#
# COMPACT_ATOMS: atom_id res chain seq x y z
N GLY A 1 4.88 10.74 2.89
CA GLY A 1 5.97 10.64 3.89
C GLY A 1 7.30 11.18 3.37
N LYS A 2 8.10 11.78 4.26
CA LYS A 2 9.43 12.33 3.99
C LYS A 2 10.44 11.21 3.69
N GLY A 3 11.39 11.46 2.78
CA GLY A 3 12.45 10.50 2.45
C GLY A 3 13.60 10.53 3.47
N PRO A 4 14.48 9.51 3.53
CA PRO A 4 15.57 9.44 4.51
C PRO A 4 16.49 10.68 4.52
N TYR A 5 16.77 11.26 3.35
CA TYR A 5 17.53 12.50 3.25
C TYR A 5 16.79 13.71 3.85
N ALA A 6 15.50 13.84 3.60
CA ALA A 6 14.69 14.92 4.17
C ALA A 6 14.58 14.77 5.70
N ILE A 7 14.44 13.53 6.20
CA ILE A 7 14.46 13.24 7.64
C ILE A 7 15.81 13.65 8.23
N ALA A 8 16.93 13.30 7.60
CA ALA A 8 18.27 13.71 8.06
C ALA A 8 18.39 15.23 8.23
N ARG A 9 17.90 15.99 7.25
CA ARG A 9 17.93 17.46 7.28
C ARG A 9 17.08 18.05 8.40
N ILE A 10 15.96 17.41 8.74
CA ILE A 10 15.11 17.82 9.85
C ILE A 10 15.81 17.53 11.18
N LEU A 11 16.31 16.32 11.38
CA LEU A 11 17.03 15.96 12.60
C LEU A 11 18.27 16.84 12.82
N GLU A 12 18.99 17.20 11.74
CA GLU A 12 20.11 18.14 11.78
C GLU A 12 19.65 19.57 12.15
N ALA A 13 18.53 20.05 11.59
CA ALA A 13 17.98 21.36 11.91
C ALA A 13 17.49 21.45 13.37
N ASP A 14 16.90 20.37 13.88
CA ASP A 14 16.41 20.23 15.25
C ASP A 14 17.56 19.96 16.26
N LYS A 15 18.81 19.87 15.78
CA LYS A 15 20.02 19.57 16.58
C LYS A 15 19.90 18.28 17.39
N ILE A 16 19.34 17.24 16.79
CA ILE A 16 19.25 15.91 17.39
C ILE A 16 20.59 15.18 17.20
N ASP A 17 21.17 14.69 18.29
CA ASP A 17 22.45 13.98 18.29
C ASP A 17 22.43 12.73 17.40
N ILE A 18 23.47 12.50 16.60
CA ILE A 18 23.63 11.22 15.89
C ILE A 18 23.83 10.06 16.90
N PRO A 19 23.43 8.82 16.56
CA PRO A 19 23.44 7.71 17.51
C PRO A 19 24.81 7.47 18.17
N ALA A 20 25.90 7.56 17.41
CA ALA A 20 27.24 7.37 17.93
C ALA A 20 27.67 8.46 18.94
N TYR A 21 27.27 9.70 18.69
CA TYR A 21 27.57 10.84 19.59
C TYR A 21 26.69 10.80 20.84
N HIS A 22 25.41 10.44 20.70
CA HIS A 22 24.51 10.21 21.82
C HIS A 22 25.03 9.10 22.75
N GLN A 23 25.48 7.97 22.19
CA GLN A 23 26.08 6.89 22.97
C GLN A 23 27.36 7.34 23.70
N GLN A 24 28.21 8.14 23.06
CA GLN A 24 29.40 8.72 23.68
C GLN A 24 29.04 9.62 24.87
N LYS A 25 28.01 10.47 24.77
CA LYS A 25 27.53 11.31 25.89
C LYS A 25 27.09 10.48 27.09
N LEU A 26 26.49 9.31 26.83
CA LEU A 26 26.04 8.39 27.87
C LEU A 26 27.13 7.44 28.38
N GLY A 27 28.36 7.53 27.85
CA GLY A 27 29.49 6.73 28.31
C GLY A 27 29.52 5.28 27.81
N TYR A 28 28.77 4.93 26.77
CA TYR A 28 28.79 3.58 26.18
C TYR A 28 28.99 3.59 24.66
N GLY A 29 29.23 2.43 24.06
CA GLY A 29 29.43 2.28 22.62
C GLY A 29 30.90 2.29 22.16
N LEU A 30 31.10 2.06 20.85
CA LEU A 30 32.43 1.79 20.27
C LEU A 30 33.28 3.04 19.99
N HIS A 31 32.66 4.22 19.99
CA HIS A 31 33.29 5.47 19.52
C HIS A 31 33.56 6.48 20.63
N GLN A 32 33.83 6.02 21.85
CA GLN A 32 34.04 6.88 23.02
C GLN A 32 35.22 7.86 22.86
N SER A 33 36.30 7.43 22.21
CA SER A 33 37.50 8.24 21.98
C SER A 33 37.46 9.08 20.70
N LYS A 34 36.38 8.97 19.91
CA LYS A 34 36.27 9.68 18.63
C LYS A 34 35.80 11.11 18.86
N VAL A 35 36.46 12.07 18.22
CA VAL A 35 36.00 13.47 18.15
C VAL A 35 35.03 13.60 16.98
N PHE A 36 33.81 14.08 17.24
CA PHE A 36 32.80 14.33 16.22
C PHE A 36 32.80 15.82 15.85
N GLU A 37 33.30 16.15 14.67
CA GLU A 37 33.27 17.53 14.14
C GLU A 37 31.83 18.00 13.84
N TYR A 38 30.96 17.07 13.41
CA TYR A 38 29.55 17.34 13.09
C TYR A 38 28.61 16.40 13.86
N PRO A 39 28.34 16.67 15.16
CA PRO A 39 27.56 15.77 16.02
C PRO A 39 26.08 15.64 15.65
N TYR A 40 25.55 16.54 14.83
CA TYR A 40 24.14 16.57 14.39
C TYR A 40 23.94 16.17 12.92
N ARG A 41 25.02 15.80 12.20
CA ARG A 41 24.94 15.50 10.77
C ARG A 41 24.46 14.06 10.55
N TRP A 42 23.15 13.90 10.36
CA TRP A 42 22.56 12.60 10.06
C TRP A 42 22.83 12.13 8.63
N CYS A 43 23.27 10.88 8.48
CA CYS A 43 23.39 10.25 7.16
C CYS A 43 22.07 9.56 6.76
N SER A 44 21.68 9.72 5.50
CA SER A 44 20.46 9.09 4.95
C SER A 44 20.49 7.55 5.03
N SER A 45 21.66 6.94 4.89
CA SER A 45 21.89 5.50 5.06
C SER A 45 21.63 5.03 6.48
N THR A 46 22.04 5.80 7.49
CA THR A 46 21.80 5.51 8.91
C THR A 46 20.30 5.49 9.20
N ILE A 47 19.57 6.49 8.71
CA ILE A 47 18.10 6.56 8.86
C ILE A 47 17.43 5.39 8.14
N ALA A 48 17.87 5.08 6.92
CA ALA A 48 17.36 3.94 6.18
C ALA A 48 17.62 2.59 6.90
N SER A 49 18.75 2.47 7.61
CA SER A 49 19.05 1.29 8.42
C SER A 49 18.15 1.22 9.66
N ILE A 50 17.99 2.33 10.39
CA ILE A 50 17.10 2.44 11.56
C ILE A 50 15.67 2.05 11.17
N LEU A 51 15.12 2.65 10.12
CA LEU A 51 13.76 2.35 9.67
C LEU A 51 13.58 0.91 9.18
N LYS A 52 14.62 0.08 9.04
CA LYS A 52 14.52 -1.34 8.63
C LYS A 52 14.56 -2.30 9.84
N LYS A 53 14.94 -1.82 11.02
CA LYS A 53 15.13 -2.67 12.21
C LYS A 53 13.80 -3.17 12.75
N GLN A 54 13.61 -4.49 12.71
CA GLN A 54 12.45 -5.16 13.31
C GLN A 54 12.52 -5.16 14.84
N GLU A 55 13.68 -4.85 15.41
CA GLU A 55 13.85 -4.74 16.87
C GLU A 55 12.88 -3.71 17.49
N TYR A 56 12.45 -2.70 16.73
CA TYR A 56 11.47 -1.73 17.21
C TYR A 56 10.06 -2.30 17.42
N LEU A 57 9.80 -3.51 16.93
CA LEU A 57 8.58 -4.29 17.17
C LEU A 57 8.64 -5.14 18.45
N GLY A 58 9.67 -4.96 19.29
CA GLY A 58 9.84 -5.78 20.50
C GLY A 58 10.52 -7.12 20.24
N HIS A 59 11.03 -7.34 19.03
CA HIS A 59 11.67 -8.60 18.63
C HIS A 59 13.18 -8.57 18.89
N THR A 60 13.77 -9.71 19.23
CA THR A 60 15.22 -9.88 19.27
C THR A 60 15.68 -10.59 18.00
N VAL A 61 16.45 -9.90 17.16
CA VAL A 61 16.96 -10.44 15.89
C VAL A 61 18.43 -10.80 16.02
N ASN A 62 18.73 -12.10 16.04
CA ASN A 62 20.07 -12.66 16.20
C ASN A 62 20.64 -13.23 14.89
N PHE A 63 21.95 -13.52 14.91
CA PHE A 63 22.69 -14.13 13.80
C PHE A 63 22.74 -13.34 12.49
N LYS A 64 22.69 -12.00 12.56
CA LYS A 64 22.85 -11.11 11.38
C LYS A 64 24.19 -11.28 10.65
N THR A 65 25.21 -11.80 11.34
CA THR A 65 26.53 -12.08 10.75
C THR A 65 26.98 -13.48 11.09
N ARG A 66 27.61 -14.16 10.13
CA ARG A 66 28.29 -15.43 10.32
C ARG A 66 29.79 -15.27 10.09
N LYS A 67 30.60 -15.93 10.92
CA LYS A 67 32.05 -16.03 10.69
C LYS A 67 32.35 -17.25 9.82
N HIS A 68 33.11 -17.04 8.75
CA HIS A 68 33.64 -18.16 7.98
C HIS A 68 34.84 -18.76 8.72
N PHE A 69 34.88 -20.09 8.85
CA PHE A 69 35.91 -20.80 9.62
C PHE A 69 37.33 -20.45 9.15
N LYS A 70 37.55 -20.30 7.85
CA LYS A 70 38.88 -20.01 7.28
C LYS A 70 39.27 -18.52 7.36
N ASP A 71 38.32 -17.61 7.17
CA ASP A 71 38.64 -16.19 7.03
C ASP A 71 38.63 -15.43 8.36
N LYS A 72 38.02 -16.00 9.43
CA LYS A 72 37.74 -15.38 10.75
C LYS A 72 37.01 -14.02 10.72
N LYS A 73 36.78 -13.45 9.53
CA LYS A 73 36.00 -12.23 9.29
C LYS A 73 34.51 -12.54 9.39
N SER A 74 33.77 -11.63 10.04
CA SER A 74 32.30 -11.68 10.08
C SER A 74 31.76 -11.18 8.75
N LYS A 75 30.83 -11.93 8.16
CA LYS A 75 30.11 -11.56 6.94
C LYS A 75 28.62 -11.50 7.27
N TYR A 76 27.91 -10.49 6.76
CA TYR A 76 26.45 -10.43 6.89
C TYR A 76 25.82 -11.59 6.13
N VAL A 77 24.77 -12.19 6.72
CA VAL A 77 24.01 -13.28 6.11
C VAL A 77 22.64 -12.79 5.65
N SER A 78 22.01 -13.52 4.71
CA SER A 78 20.66 -13.22 4.25
C SER A 78 19.65 -13.28 5.39
N GLU A 79 18.54 -12.57 5.23
CA GLU A 79 17.48 -12.45 6.25
C GLU A 79 16.86 -13.79 6.60
N ASP A 80 16.83 -14.76 5.67
CA ASP A 80 16.32 -16.13 5.91
C ASP A 80 17.14 -16.92 6.93
N ASN A 81 18.39 -16.52 7.18
CA ASN A 81 19.25 -17.15 8.17
C ASN A 81 19.20 -16.44 9.53
N TRP A 82 18.40 -15.39 9.68
CA TRP A 82 18.28 -14.67 10.93
C TRP A 82 17.36 -15.45 11.86
N LEU A 83 17.73 -15.52 13.14
CA LEU A 83 16.86 -16.08 14.16
C LEU A 83 16.13 -14.93 14.84
N ILE A 84 14.82 -14.87 14.65
CA ILE A 84 13.95 -13.83 15.18
C ILE A 84 13.19 -14.42 16.36
N PHE A 85 13.44 -13.88 17.54
CA PHE A 85 12.66 -14.17 18.74
C PHE A 85 11.61 -13.07 18.89
N GLU A 86 10.35 -13.42 18.74
CA GLU A 86 9.24 -12.48 18.80
C GLU A 86 8.96 -12.06 20.26
N ASN A 87 8.47 -10.83 20.44
CA ASN A 87 7.94 -10.28 21.71
C ASN A 87 8.86 -10.42 22.95
N THR A 88 10.15 -10.23 22.76
CA THR A 88 11.16 -10.26 23.84
C THR A 88 11.18 -9.02 24.73
N HIS A 89 10.70 -7.89 24.24
CA HIS A 89 10.65 -6.62 24.98
C HIS A 89 9.48 -5.75 24.49
N GLU A 90 9.20 -4.68 25.21
CA GLU A 90 8.12 -3.75 24.86
C GLU A 90 8.38 -3.09 23.49
N PRO A 91 7.42 -3.18 22.54
CA PRO A 91 7.56 -2.58 21.21
C PRO A 91 7.52 -1.05 21.29
N ILE A 92 8.38 -0.39 20.51
CA ILE A 92 8.37 1.08 20.35
C ILE A 92 7.32 1.50 19.31
N ILE A 93 7.14 0.68 18.29
CA ILE A 93 6.17 0.90 17.21
C ILE A 93 5.33 -0.36 17.02
N ASP A 94 4.10 -0.17 16.56
CA ASP A 94 3.22 -1.26 16.16
C ASP A 94 3.63 -1.86 14.79
N GLN A 95 3.20 -3.10 14.56
CA GLN A 95 3.45 -3.83 13.32
C GLN A 95 2.96 -3.08 12.09
N GLU A 96 1.80 -2.43 12.18
CA GLU A 96 1.14 -1.79 11.05
C GLU A 96 1.90 -0.53 10.60
N THR A 97 2.35 0.28 11.56
CA THR A 97 3.24 1.41 11.29
C THR A 97 4.55 0.95 10.65
N PHE A 98 5.15 -0.14 11.14
CA PHE A 98 6.38 -0.67 10.55
C PHE A 98 6.18 -1.15 9.11
N ASP A 99 5.12 -1.91 8.86
CA ASP A 99 4.77 -2.44 7.54
C ASP A 99 4.47 -1.30 6.55
N ASN A 100 3.74 -0.27 7.00
CA ASN A 100 3.49 0.94 6.22
C ASN A 100 4.79 1.66 5.83
N VAL A 101 5.73 1.80 6.77
CA VAL A 101 7.05 2.39 6.49
C VAL A 101 7.81 1.54 5.47
N GLN A 102 7.84 0.21 5.62
CA GLN A 102 8.50 -0.67 4.65
C GLN A 102 7.86 -0.54 3.26
N ARG A 103 6.53 -0.52 3.15
CA ARG A 103 5.80 -0.34 1.89
C ARG A 103 6.14 1.00 1.22
N ILE A 104 6.11 2.09 1.97
CA ILE A 104 6.44 3.44 1.46
C ILE A 104 7.89 3.49 0.95
N ARG A 105 8.81 2.77 1.59
CA ARG A 105 10.24 2.71 1.22
C ARG A 105 10.53 1.78 0.05
N GLY A 106 9.82 0.66 -0.06
CA GLY A 106 9.92 -0.25 -1.20
C GLY A 106 9.44 0.39 -2.51
N ASN A 107 8.61 1.42 -2.40
CA ASN A 107 8.20 2.22 -3.54
C ASN A 107 9.33 3.14 -4.04
N VAL A 108 9.83 2.85 -5.25
CA VAL A 108 10.75 3.73 -5.98
C VAL A 108 10.07 5.08 -6.25
N LYS A 109 10.47 6.11 -5.49
CA LYS A 109 10.03 7.49 -5.68
C LYS A 109 10.92 8.15 -6.74
N ARG A 110 10.39 8.42 -7.94
CA ARG A 110 11.09 9.31 -8.89
C ARG A 110 11.14 10.71 -8.32
N TYR A 111 12.33 11.32 -8.30
CA TYR A 111 12.48 12.73 -7.93
C TYR A 111 11.45 13.57 -8.71
N PRO A 112 10.74 14.50 -8.05
CA PRO A 112 9.93 15.48 -8.75
C PRO A 112 10.84 16.19 -9.75
N ASP A 113 10.40 16.36 -11.00
CA ASP A 113 11.17 16.91 -12.12
C ASP A 113 11.56 18.40 -11.90
N GLY A 114 12.33 18.71 -10.85
CA GLY A 114 12.76 20.05 -10.45
C GLY A 114 11.73 20.91 -9.70
N TRP A 115 10.49 20.43 -9.49
CA TRP A 115 9.37 21.26 -8.98
C TRP A 115 8.93 21.00 -7.52
N GLY A 116 9.87 20.82 -6.58
CA GLY A 116 9.53 20.78 -5.16
C GLY A 116 9.02 19.42 -4.66
N GLU A 117 7.96 19.41 -3.84
CA GLU A 117 7.52 18.24 -3.06
C GLU A 117 6.84 17.13 -3.88
N TYR A 118 6.92 15.90 -3.38
CA TYR A 118 6.21 14.74 -3.92
C TYR A 118 4.71 14.92 -3.82
N HIS A 119 3.97 14.49 -4.85
CA HIS A 119 2.51 14.47 -4.78
C HIS A 119 2.02 13.40 -3.77
N PRO A 120 0.96 13.63 -2.98
CA PRO A 120 0.51 12.69 -1.95
C PRO A 120 0.25 11.25 -2.46
N LEU A 121 -0.27 11.12 -3.68
CA LEU A 121 -0.58 9.84 -4.34
C LEU A 121 0.65 9.13 -4.96
N THR A 122 1.87 9.64 -4.74
CA THR A 122 3.08 9.08 -5.36
C THR A 122 3.35 7.66 -4.84
N GLY A 123 3.37 6.68 -5.75
CA GLY A 123 3.64 5.28 -5.41
C GLY A 123 2.40 4.45 -5.10
N LEU A 124 1.20 5.06 -5.13
CA LEU A 124 -0.08 4.39 -4.87
C LEU A 124 -0.87 4.10 -6.16
N MET A 125 -0.56 4.78 -7.27
CA MET A 125 -1.33 4.72 -8.52
C MET A 125 -0.77 3.67 -9.49
N TYR A 126 -1.65 2.81 -10.01
CA TYR A 126 -1.33 1.75 -10.96
C TYR A 126 -2.34 1.75 -12.12
N CYS A 127 -1.88 1.29 -13.29
CA CYS A 127 -2.73 1.07 -14.45
C CYS A 127 -3.40 -0.31 -14.33
N ALA A 128 -4.72 -0.38 -14.47
CA ALA A 128 -5.46 -1.64 -14.40
C ALA A 128 -5.10 -2.58 -15.57
N ASP A 129 -4.91 -2.03 -16.78
CA ASP A 129 -4.74 -2.82 -18.00
C ASP A 129 -3.35 -3.47 -18.14
N CYS A 130 -2.29 -2.82 -17.62
CA CYS A 130 -0.92 -3.34 -17.74
C CYS A 130 -0.22 -3.58 -16.40
N GLY A 131 -0.90 -3.33 -15.27
CA GLY A 131 -0.35 -3.44 -13.91
C GLY A 131 0.80 -2.47 -13.59
N SER A 132 1.24 -1.64 -14.53
CA SER A 132 2.39 -0.77 -14.35
C SER A 132 2.06 0.48 -13.52
N LYS A 133 3.03 0.96 -12.74
CA LYS A 133 2.89 2.19 -11.93
C LYS A 133 2.56 3.39 -12.82
N MET A 134 1.78 4.32 -12.28
CA MET A 134 1.52 5.62 -12.91
C MET A 134 2.38 6.70 -12.27
N TYR A 135 2.99 7.55 -13.10
CA TYR A 135 3.83 8.65 -12.64
C TYR A 135 3.11 9.98 -12.77
N VAL A 136 3.37 10.87 -11.81
CA VAL A 136 2.90 12.24 -11.88
C VAL A 136 3.73 13.02 -12.88
N HIS A 137 3.05 13.65 -13.81
CA HIS A 137 3.58 14.65 -14.71
C HIS A 137 2.88 15.96 -14.42
N ARG A 138 3.68 16.96 -14.09
CA ARG A 138 3.21 18.33 -13.98
C ARG A 138 3.32 18.96 -15.36
N THR A 139 2.18 19.31 -15.93
CA THR A 139 2.20 19.99 -17.23
C THR A 139 2.91 21.33 -17.07
N SER A 140 3.89 21.63 -17.94
CA SER A 140 4.58 22.93 -18.00
C SER A 140 3.65 24.08 -18.48
N ASN A 141 2.35 23.89 -18.39
CA ASN A 141 1.35 24.90 -18.66
C ASN A 141 1.01 25.61 -17.36
N TYR A 142 0.70 26.90 -17.47
CA TYR A 142 0.55 27.93 -16.42
C TYR A 142 -0.26 27.60 -15.16
N LYS A 143 -0.98 26.47 -15.11
CA LYS A 143 -1.76 26.01 -13.95
C LYS A 143 -1.07 24.92 -13.12
N ASN A 144 0.06 24.36 -13.59
CA ASN A 144 0.83 23.32 -12.89
C ASN A 144 -0.02 22.14 -12.40
N ILE A 145 -1.03 21.75 -13.18
CA ILE A 145 -1.99 20.72 -12.78
C ILE A 145 -1.28 19.35 -12.81
N PRO A 146 -1.28 18.58 -11.71
CA PRO A 146 -0.70 17.25 -11.65
C PRO A 146 -1.59 16.24 -12.37
N TYR A 147 -1.02 15.56 -13.38
CA TYR A 147 -1.64 14.43 -14.06
C TYR A 147 -0.86 13.16 -13.78
N TYR A 148 -1.55 12.06 -13.52
CA TYR A 148 -0.93 10.73 -13.49
C TYR A 148 -1.04 10.10 -14.86
N THR A 149 0.06 9.55 -15.37
CA THR A 149 0.09 8.85 -16.65
C THR A 149 0.71 7.46 -16.49
N CYS A 150 0.22 6.48 -17.26
CA CYS A 150 0.78 5.13 -17.25
C CYS A 150 2.24 5.15 -17.70
N SER A 151 3.13 4.53 -16.89
CA SER A 151 4.56 4.50 -17.19
C SER A 151 4.98 3.54 -18.29
N ALA A 152 4.18 2.51 -18.55
CA ALA A 152 4.45 1.52 -19.60
C ALA A 152 4.11 2.03 -20.99
N TYR A 153 3.23 3.03 -21.10
CA TYR A 153 2.78 3.59 -22.38
C TYR A 153 3.95 4.07 -23.27
N THR A 154 5.02 4.60 -22.67
CA THR A 154 6.15 5.21 -23.42
C THR A 154 7.45 4.39 -23.40
N LYS A 155 7.50 3.22 -22.73
CA LYS A 155 8.78 2.50 -22.46
C LYS A 155 9.11 1.38 -23.46
N VAL A 156 8.08 0.79 -24.05
CA VAL A 156 8.13 -0.16 -25.19
C VAL A 156 7.58 0.64 -26.40
N PRO A 157 7.71 0.26 -27.69
CA PRO A 157 7.08 1.01 -28.77
C PRO A 157 5.68 1.51 -28.36
N CYS A 158 5.46 2.81 -28.54
CA CYS A 158 4.35 3.51 -27.93
C CYS A 158 3.03 2.79 -28.28
N GLY A 159 2.29 2.35 -27.27
CA GLY A 159 1.03 1.62 -27.48
C GLY A 159 1.08 0.10 -27.35
N THR A 160 2.25 -0.53 -27.13
CA THR A 160 2.35 -2.01 -27.06
C THR A 160 1.71 -2.61 -25.81
N LEU A 161 2.00 -2.07 -24.63
CA LEU A 161 1.48 -2.61 -23.35
C LEU A 161 0.16 -1.95 -22.91
N CYS A 162 -0.06 -0.69 -23.30
CA CYS A 162 -1.34 0.00 -23.13
C CYS A 162 -1.74 0.58 -24.47
N PRO A 163 -2.94 0.24 -25.00
CA PRO A 163 -3.43 0.75 -26.29
C PRO A 163 -3.58 2.28 -26.33
N SER A 164 -3.72 2.93 -25.17
CA SER A 164 -3.74 4.38 -25.08
C SER A 164 -2.98 4.90 -23.85
N ALA A 165 -2.77 6.21 -23.83
CA ALA A 165 -2.18 6.87 -22.69
C ALA A 165 -3.24 6.97 -21.58
N HIS A 166 -3.26 6.03 -20.64
CA HIS A 166 -4.13 6.13 -19.46
C HIS A 166 -3.65 7.31 -18.63
N ARG A 167 -4.55 8.29 -18.46
CA ARG A 167 -4.26 9.57 -17.84
C ARG A 167 -5.42 10.04 -16.98
N ILE A 168 -5.13 10.47 -15.76
CA ILE A 168 -6.11 11.04 -14.84
C ILE A 168 -5.55 12.29 -14.16
N LYS A 169 -6.43 13.20 -13.76
CA LYS A 169 -6.06 14.35 -12.91
C LYS A 169 -5.90 13.87 -11.48
N ALA A 170 -4.88 14.32 -10.78
CA ALA A 170 -4.66 13.88 -9.39
C ALA A 170 -5.76 14.38 -8.44
N GLU A 171 -6.27 15.59 -8.67
CA GLU A 171 -7.37 16.20 -7.90
C GLU A 171 -8.64 15.35 -7.92
N VAL A 172 -8.99 14.76 -9.07
CA VAL A 172 -10.16 13.88 -9.18
C VAL A 172 -10.03 12.65 -8.28
N VAL A 173 -8.82 12.08 -8.22
CA VAL A 173 -8.56 10.91 -7.37
C VAL A 173 -8.57 11.29 -5.89
N LEU A 174 -8.00 12.45 -5.52
CA LEU A 174 -8.03 12.92 -4.14
C LEU A 174 -9.46 13.16 -3.65
N ASN A 175 -10.28 13.83 -4.46
CA ASN A 175 -11.68 14.08 -4.13
C ASN A 175 -12.47 12.77 -4.00
N LEU A 176 -12.17 11.76 -4.84
CA LEU A 176 -12.84 10.45 -4.76
C LEU A 176 -12.43 9.68 -3.50
N ILE A 177 -11.16 9.74 -3.10
CA ILE A 177 -10.71 9.18 -1.80
C ILE A 177 -11.39 9.91 -0.64
N GLN A 178 -11.50 11.23 -0.73
CA GLN A 178 -12.11 12.04 0.32
C GLN A 178 -13.59 11.72 0.50
N SER A 179 -14.35 11.70 -0.60
CA SER A 179 -15.78 11.39 -0.56
C SER A 179 -16.01 9.99 -0.06
N THR A 180 -15.26 9.00 -0.56
CA THR A 180 -15.41 7.61 -0.12
C THR A 180 -15.09 7.42 1.37
N LEU A 181 -14.06 8.09 1.91
CA LEU A 181 -13.77 8.03 3.35
C LEU A 181 -14.85 8.71 4.20
N GLN A 182 -15.43 9.82 3.72
CA GLN A 182 -16.56 10.48 4.37
C GLN A 182 -17.82 9.60 4.34
N ASP A 183 -18.11 8.96 3.22
CA ASP A 183 -19.24 8.04 3.07
C ASP A 183 -19.09 6.84 4.01
N ILE A 184 -17.88 6.24 4.04
CA ILE A 184 -17.58 5.14 4.98
C ILE A 184 -17.78 5.58 6.43
N LYS A 185 -17.29 6.77 6.80
CA LYS A 185 -17.46 7.29 8.15
C LYS A 185 -18.94 7.48 8.50
N LYS A 186 -19.72 8.04 7.59
CA LYS A 186 -21.17 8.19 7.77
C LYS A 186 -21.85 6.84 7.97
N SER A 187 -21.50 5.83 7.17
CA SER A 187 -22.05 4.47 7.33
C SER A 187 -21.68 3.83 8.67
N LEU A 188 -20.47 4.10 9.18
CA LEU A 188 -20.04 3.65 10.51
C LEU A 188 -20.81 4.35 11.64
N ASP A 189 -20.99 5.67 11.55
CA ASP A 189 -21.73 6.45 12.55
C ASP A 189 -23.22 6.05 12.60
N GLU A 190 -23.80 5.62 11.47
CA GLU A 190 -25.18 5.14 11.37
C GLU A 190 -25.36 3.70 11.90
N ASP A 191 -24.58 2.74 11.41
CA ASP A 191 -24.62 1.34 11.87
C ASP A 191 -23.27 0.61 11.67
N ASN A 192 -22.46 0.65 12.72
CA ASN A 192 -21.19 -0.07 12.82
C ASN A 192 -21.31 -1.57 12.54
N GLU A 193 -22.40 -2.22 12.96
CA GLU A 193 -22.57 -3.66 12.74
C GLU A 193 -22.96 -3.97 11.29
N ALA A 194 -23.84 -3.18 10.69
CA ALA A 194 -24.17 -3.31 9.26
C ALA A 194 -22.94 -3.09 8.38
N PHE A 195 -22.07 -2.15 8.72
CA PHE A 195 -20.83 -1.92 7.97
C PHE A 195 -19.84 -3.10 8.09
N LEU A 196 -19.70 -3.68 9.29
CA LEU A 196 -18.93 -4.93 9.46
C LEU A 196 -19.50 -6.07 8.63
N ARG A 197 -20.83 -6.19 8.57
CA ARG A 197 -21.53 -7.15 7.73
C ARG A 197 -21.28 -6.89 6.24
N SER A 198 -21.32 -5.64 5.77
CA SER A 198 -21.11 -5.32 4.35
C SER A 198 -19.68 -5.59 3.86
N ILE A 199 -18.67 -5.42 4.72
CA ILE A 199 -17.27 -5.70 4.37
C ILE A 199 -16.98 -7.20 4.34
N GLN A 200 -17.66 -7.97 5.19
CA GLN A 200 -17.44 -9.41 5.31
C GLN A 200 -18.01 -10.20 4.11
N ASN A 201 -18.46 -9.54 3.04
CA ASN A 201 -19.31 -10.08 1.98
C ASN A 201 -20.60 -10.68 2.57
N GLU A 202 -21.51 -11.14 1.70
CA GLU A 202 -22.70 -11.94 2.04
C GLU A 202 -22.34 -13.30 2.67
N MET A 203 -21.51 -13.32 3.71
CA MET A 203 -21.19 -14.49 4.50
C MET A 203 -22.22 -14.56 5.61
N GLU A 204 -23.31 -15.24 5.26
CA GLU A 204 -24.44 -15.61 6.11
C GLU A 204 -24.01 -16.04 7.52
N GLU A 205 -24.93 -15.92 8.47
CA GLU A 205 -24.90 -16.60 9.76
C GLU A 205 -24.48 -18.09 9.67
N SER A 206 -24.69 -18.71 8.49
CA SER A 206 -24.24 -20.06 8.14
C SER A 206 -22.73 -20.24 8.23
N GLU A 207 -21.92 -19.28 7.81
CA GLU A 207 -20.46 -19.38 7.87
C GLU A 207 -19.91 -19.13 9.26
N LYS A 208 -20.48 -18.19 10.00
CA LYS A 208 -20.12 -17.98 11.41
C LYS A 208 -20.41 -19.27 12.20
N MET A 209 -21.56 -19.89 11.95
CA MET A 209 -21.92 -21.19 12.52
C MET A 209 -20.98 -22.31 12.05
N GLU A 210 -20.56 -22.31 10.78
CA GLU A 210 -19.57 -23.26 10.26
C GLU A 210 -18.20 -23.07 10.94
N MET A 211 -17.79 -21.83 11.19
CA MET A 211 -16.55 -21.50 11.90
C MET A 211 -16.62 -21.91 13.37
N GLU A 212 -17.77 -21.74 14.03
CA GLU A 212 -17.98 -22.26 15.38
C GLU A 212 -17.91 -23.79 15.40
N LYS A 213 -18.52 -24.49 14.44
CA LYS A 213 -18.37 -25.95 14.28
C LYS A 213 -16.93 -26.39 14.06
N LYS A 214 -16.15 -25.63 13.27
CA LYS A 214 -14.71 -25.89 13.08
C LYS A 214 -13.92 -25.67 14.37
N LYS A 215 -14.29 -24.69 15.19
CA LYS A 215 -13.69 -24.45 16.51
C LYS A 215 -14.00 -25.57 17.50
N THR A 216 -15.25 -26.03 17.57
CA THR A 216 -15.60 -27.18 18.42
C THR A 216 -14.92 -28.46 17.94
N ARG A 217 -14.86 -28.69 16.62
CA ARG A 217 -14.12 -29.83 16.05
C ARG A 217 -12.63 -29.77 16.38
N LEU A 218 -12.02 -28.59 16.33
CA LEU A 218 -10.62 -28.39 16.72
C LEU A 218 -10.38 -28.76 18.19
N THR A 219 -11.28 -28.34 19.10
CA THR A 219 -11.16 -28.69 20.52
C THR A 219 -11.32 -30.20 20.74
N ASP A 220 -12.26 -30.83 20.04
CA ASP A 220 -12.49 -32.27 20.14
C ASP A 220 -11.29 -33.07 19.62
N SER A 221 -10.75 -32.72 18.45
CA SER A 221 -9.56 -33.38 17.89
C SER A 221 -8.33 -33.18 18.79
N LYS A 222 -8.16 -32.01 19.42
CA LYS A 222 -7.08 -31.78 20.41
C LYS A 222 -7.24 -32.63 21.67
N ASN A 223 -8.47 -32.71 22.21
CA ASN A 223 -8.77 -33.54 23.38
C ASN A 223 -8.52 -35.03 23.08
N ARG A 224 -8.93 -35.48 21.88
CA ARG A 224 -8.68 -36.85 21.42
C ARG A 224 -7.19 -37.15 21.28
N LEU A 225 -6.41 -36.20 20.75
CA LEU A 225 -4.96 -36.37 20.63
C LEU A 225 -4.28 -36.50 22.00
N GLN A 226 -4.71 -35.72 23.00
CA GLN A 226 -4.24 -35.88 24.39
C GLN A 226 -4.67 -37.20 25.02
N GLU A 227 -5.87 -37.70 24.70
CA GLU A 227 -6.33 -39.01 25.15
C GLU A 227 -5.47 -40.14 24.56
N LEU A 228 -5.18 -40.07 23.27
CA LEU A 228 -4.30 -41.02 22.58
C LEU A 228 -2.90 -41.06 23.20
N GLU A 229 -2.31 -39.92 23.53
CA GLU A 229 -1.02 -39.86 24.24
C GLU A 229 -1.06 -40.63 25.57
N ARG A 230 -2.12 -40.45 26.37
CA ARG A 230 -2.30 -41.19 27.63
C ARG A 230 -2.48 -42.70 27.40
N LEU A 231 -3.25 -43.08 26.38
CA LEU A 231 -3.47 -44.47 26.03
C LEU A 231 -2.17 -45.15 25.55
N MET A 232 -1.36 -44.45 24.77
CA MET A 232 -0.05 -44.94 24.32
C MET A 232 0.90 -45.16 25.50
N CYS A 233 0.99 -44.21 26.44
CA CYS A 233 1.77 -44.39 27.68
C CYS A 233 1.31 -45.61 28.47
N ARG A 234 0.00 -45.78 28.64
CA ARG A 234 -0.57 -46.90 29.40
C ARG A 234 -0.30 -48.27 28.75
N ILE A 235 -0.43 -48.34 27.43
CA ILE A 235 -0.21 -49.59 26.69
C ILE A 235 1.27 -49.99 26.67
N TYR A 236 2.16 -48.99 26.67
CA TYR A 236 3.59 -49.23 26.88
C TYR A 236 3.89 -49.76 28.29
N GLU A 237 3.26 -49.20 29.33
CA GLU A 237 3.36 -49.71 30.71
C GLU A 237 2.85 -51.15 30.83
N ASP A 238 1.68 -51.45 30.25
CA ASP A 238 1.09 -52.80 30.29
C ASP A 238 1.90 -53.83 29.48
N MET A 239 2.64 -53.41 28.44
CA MET A 239 3.61 -54.24 27.74
C MET A 239 4.82 -54.57 28.62
N ILE A 240 5.39 -53.57 29.33
CA ILE A 240 6.52 -53.80 30.26
C ILE A 240 6.12 -54.74 31.41
N LEU A 241 4.88 -54.63 31.88
CA LEU A 241 4.32 -55.51 32.90
C LEU A 241 3.88 -56.88 32.36
N GLU A 242 4.18 -57.20 31.09
CA GLU A 242 3.85 -58.44 30.39
C GLU A 242 2.36 -58.81 30.39
N LYS A 243 1.46 -57.84 30.63
CA LYS A 243 0.01 -58.06 30.58
C LYS A 243 -0.50 -58.20 29.14
N ILE A 244 0.26 -57.69 28.17
CA ILE A 244 -0.06 -57.69 26.75
C ILE A 244 1.15 -58.24 25.96
N PRO A 245 0.97 -59.21 25.06
CA PRO A 245 2.04 -59.67 24.18
C PRO A 245 2.55 -58.57 23.24
N ASN A 246 3.86 -58.56 22.94
CA ASN A 246 4.49 -57.57 22.04
C ASN A 246 3.80 -57.45 20.68
N THR A 247 3.37 -58.56 20.08
CA THR A 247 2.66 -58.56 18.79
C THR A 247 1.35 -57.77 18.83
N ARG A 248 0.67 -57.77 19.98
CA ARG A 248 -0.59 -57.06 20.18
C ARG A 248 -0.35 -55.58 20.54
N TYR A 249 0.74 -55.29 21.24
CA TYR A 249 1.23 -53.92 21.45
C TYR A 249 1.52 -53.23 20.11
N GLU A 250 2.28 -53.87 19.21
CA GLU A 250 2.65 -53.29 17.91
C GLU A 250 1.43 -52.92 17.06
N ILE A 251 0.40 -53.78 17.03
CA ILE A 251 -0.84 -53.50 16.29
C ILE A 251 -1.57 -52.29 16.87
N LEU A 252 -1.74 -52.23 18.19
CA LEU A 252 -2.42 -51.12 18.86
C LEU A 252 -1.65 -49.81 18.74
N ASN A 253 -0.33 -49.84 18.94
CA ASN A 253 0.53 -48.67 18.80
C ASN A 253 0.48 -48.11 17.37
N ASN A 254 0.56 -48.98 16.36
CA ASN A 254 0.42 -48.56 14.97
C ASN A 254 -0.95 -47.92 14.68
N GLN A 255 -2.04 -48.44 15.24
CA GLN A 255 -3.38 -47.85 15.09
C GLN A 255 -3.45 -46.46 15.73
N TYR A 256 -2.94 -46.29 16.95
CA TYR A 256 -2.92 -44.98 17.60
C TYR A 256 -1.98 -43.99 16.91
N GLU A 257 -0.83 -44.43 16.40
CA GLU A 257 0.05 -43.58 15.61
C GLU A 257 -0.57 -43.15 14.28
N THR A 258 -1.38 -44.00 13.64
CA THR A 258 -2.14 -43.61 12.44
C THR A 258 -3.20 -42.57 12.78
N GLU A 259 -3.97 -42.79 13.85
CA GLU A 259 -5.00 -41.86 14.32
C GLU A 259 -4.39 -40.51 14.74
N GLN A 260 -3.26 -40.52 15.45
CA GLN A 260 -2.54 -39.31 15.87
C GLN A 260 -2.04 -38.52 14.65
N ARG A 261 -1.53 -39.19 13.61
CA ARG A 261 -1.09 -38.54 12.37
C ARG A 261 -2.25 -37.91 11.61
N GLU A 262 -3.40 -38.56 11.57
CA GLU A 262 -4.61 -38.04 10.92
C GLU A 262 -5.16 -36.83 11.68
N LEU A 263 -5.32 -36.95 13.01
CA LEU A 263 -5.77 -35.85 13.87
C LEU A 263 -4.83 -34.66 13.83
N SER A 264 -3.51 -34.89 13.81
CA SER A 264 -2.52 -33.80 13.70
C SER A 264 -2.66 -33.02 12.39
N LYS A 265 -2.92 -33.72 11.27
CA LYS A 265 -3.18 -33.07 9.97
C LYS A 265 -4.51 -32.31 9.98
N GLU A 266 -5.55 -32.89 10.58
CA GLU A 266 -6.86 -32.23 10.74
C GLU A 266 -6.72 -30.94 11.56
N ILE A 267 -6.02 -31.01 12.70
CA ILE A 267 -5.73 -29.85 13.57
C ILE A 267 -4.99 -28.76 12.80
N ASP A 268 -3.91 -29.09 12.09
CA ASP A 268 -3.16 -28.10 11.30
C ASP A 268 -4.05 -27.43 10.22
N GLY A 269 -4.89 -28.21 9.54
CA GLY A 269 -5.86 -27.70 8.57
C GLY A 269 -6.91 -26.78 9.19
N LEU A 270 -7.52 -27.20 10.30
CA LEU A 270 -8.52 -26.43 11.03
C LEU A 270 -7.93 -25.14 11.62
N GLU A 271 -6.73 -25.19 12.21
CA GLU A 271 -6.06 -24.01 12.75
C GLU A 271 -5.73 -23.00 11.65
N LYS A 272 -5.27 -23.46 10.48
CA LYS A 272 -5.03 -22.57 9.32
C LYS A 272 -6.31 -21.91 8.85
N ALA A 273 -7.42 -22.65 8.77
CA ALA A 273 -8.72 -22.11 8.38
C ALA A 273 -9.24 -21.06 9.38
N ILE A 274 -9.17 -21.36 10.69
CA ILE A 274 -9.58 -20.44 11.76
C ILE A 274 -8.72 -19.18 11.77
N LYS A 275 -7.38 -19.33 11.71
CA LYS A 275 -6.46 -18.18 11.65
C LYS A 275 -6.71 -17.29 10.45
N ARG A 276 -7.06 -17.87 9.28
CA ARG A 276 -7.39 -17.09 8.08
C ARG A 276 -8.65 -16.26 8.29
N TYR A 277 -9.72 -16.86 8.79
CA TYR A 277 -10.99 -16.18 9.07
C TYR A 277 -10.81 -15.09 10.14
N GLU A 278 -10.15 -15.41 11.25
CA GLU A 278 -9.88 -14.43 12.31
C GLU A 278 -9.06 -13.24 11.80
N LYS A 279 -8.06 -13.48 10.94
CA LYS A 279 -7.28 -12.42 10.31
C LYS A 279 -8.13 -11.49 9.43
N GLU A 280 -9.12 -12.02 8.72
CA GLU A 280 -10.03 -11.21 7.90
C GLU A 280 -10.98 -10.36 8.78
N THR A 281 -11.53 -10.95 9.85
CA THR A 281 -12.37 -10.19 10.81
C THR A 281 -11.60 -9.13 11.59
N ASP A 282 -10.36 -9.43 11.98
CA ASP A 282 -9.48 -8.51 12.72
C ASP A 282 -9.08 -7.32 11.83
N ARG A 283 -8.85 -7.54 10.53
CA ARG A 283 -8.59 -6.47 9.56
C ARG A 283 -9.74 -5.46 9.51
N ALA A 284 -10.99 -5.92 9.39
CA ALA A 284 -12.14 -5.02 9.36
C ALA A 284 -12.25 -4.21 10.65
N LYS A 285 -12.13 -4.86 11.82
CA LYS A 285 -12.16 -4.17 13.13
C LYS A 285 -11.03 -3.15 13.28
N LYS A 286 -9.83 -3.47 12.79
CA LYS A 286 -8.70 -2.55 12.78
C LYS A 286 -8.96 -1.32 11.91
N PHE A 287 -9.60 -1.50 10.75
CA PHE A 287 -9.98 -0.37 9.91
C PHE A 287 -10.97 0.56 10.60
N ILE A 288 -11.95 0.02 11.34
CA ILE A 288 -12.90 0.82 12.11
C ILE A 288 -12.16 1.66 13.16
N ARG A 289 -11.29 1.02 13.95
CA ARG A 289 -10.43 1.73 14.91
C ARG A 289 -9.56 2.79 14.23
N LEU A 290 -9.11 2.54 13.01
CA LEU A 290 -8.31 3.49 12.23
C LEU A 290 -9.15 4.72 11.86
N ILE A 291 -10.42 4.54 11.45
CA ILE A 291 -11.35 5.63 11.13
C ILE A 291 -11.74 6.43 12.37
N GLU A 292 -12.05 5.75 13.48
CA GLU A 292 -12.45 6.39 14.74
C GLU A 292 -11.41 7.37 15.28
N ARG A 293 -10.12 7.19 14.93
CA ARG A 293 -9.04 8.13 15.31
C ARG A 293 -9.12 9.49 14.61
N TYR A 294 -9.91 9.62 13.55
CA TYR A 294 -9.99 10.84 12.75
C TYR A 294 -11.39 11.46 12.81
N ASP A 295 -11.45 12.72 13.26
CA ASP A 295 -12.70 13.46 13.42
C ASP A 295 -13.34 13.86 12.09
N ASN A 296 -12.56 14.27 11.08
CA ASN A 296 -13.05 14.61 9.74
C ASN A 296 -11.95 14.42 8.69
N PHE A 297 -12.36 14.20 7.44
CA PHE A 297 -11.45 14.01 6.30
C PHE A 297 -11.36 15.25 5.38
N ASP A 298 -11.50 16.46 5.94
CA ASP A 298 -11.51 17.71 5.16
C ASP A 298 -10.18 17.96 4.41
N GLU A 299 -9.05 17.66 5.06
CA GLU A 299 -7.72 17.73 4.46
C GLU A 299 -7.02 16.37 4.46
N LEU A 300 -6.93 15.75 3.29
CA LEU A 300 -6.19 14.50 3.11
C LEU A 300 -4.68 14.74 3.12
N THR A 301 -4.09 14.61 4.30
CA THR A 301 -2.64 14.62 4.44
C THR A 301 -2.01 13.36 3.81
N PRO A 302 -0.75 13.43 3.35
CA PRO A 302 -0.06 12.25 2.82
C PRO A 302 0.07 11.09 3.83
N THR A 303 0.00 11.36 5.13
CA THR A 303 0.01 10.31 6.16
C THR A 303 -1.31 9.55 6.14
N ILE A 304 -2.43 10.26 6.21
CA ILE A 304 -3.78 9.68 6.12
C ILE A 304 -3.90 8.82 4.86
N ILE A 305 -3.55 9.36 3.69
CA ILE A 305 -3.68 8.59 2.44
C ILE A 305 -2.85 7.29 2.47
N ASN A 306 -1.63 7.31 3.04
CA ASN A 306 -0.85 6.08 3.13
C ASN A 306 -1.41 5.12 4.18
N GLU A 307 -2.00 5.60 5.28
CA GLU A 307 -2.64 4.76 6.30
C GLU A 307 -3.92 4.08 5.81
N PHE A 308 -4.68 4.74 4.93
CA PHE A 308 -5.96 4.22 4.44
C PHE A 308 -5.86 3.52 3.09
N VAL A 309 -4.96 3.92 2.19
CA VAL A 309 -4.93 3.43 0.80
C VAL A 309 -3.75 2.51 0.55
N GLU A 310 -4.05 1.31 0.06
CA GLU A 310 -3.05 0.32 -0.35
C GLU A 310 -2.55 0.60 -1.77
N LYS A 311 -3.50 0.62 -2.72
CA LYS A 311 -3.27 0.82 -4.16
C LYS A 311 -4.52 1.39 -4.83
N ILE A 312 -4.33 2.10 -5.93
CA ILE A 312 -5.41 2.67 -6.74
C ILE A 312 -5.20 2.20 -8.18
N LEU A 313 -6.19 1.51 -8.74
CA LEU A 313 -6.18 1.06 -10.12
C LEU A 313 -6.98 2.02 -10.99
N ILE A 314 -6.39 2.44 -12.11
CA ILE A 314 -7.03 3.31 -13.08
C ILE A 314 -7.19 2.55 -14.38
N HIS A 315 -8.43 2.50 -14.85
CA HIS A 315 -8.81 1.90 -16.13
C HIS A 315 -8.72 2.92 -17.27
N GLU A 316 -8.76 2.40 -18.50
CA GLU A 316 -8.93 3.23 -19.70
C GLU A 316 -10.24 4.04 -19.64
N ARG A 317 -10.28 5.20 -20.32
CA ARG A 317 -11.52 5.97 -20.48
C ARG A 317 -12.40 5.32 -21.52
N ASP A 318 -13.71 5.31 -21.28
CA ASP A 318 -14.70 4.77 -22.23
C ASP A 318 -14.60 5.44 -23.61
N ARG A 319 -14.24 6.73 -23.64
CA ARG A 319 -14.08 7.47 -24.88
C ARG A 319 -12.79 8.30 -24.93
N LYS A 320 -11.95 7.99 -25.92
CA LYS A 320 -10.70 8.70 -26.19
C LYS A 320 -10.96 10.16 -26.59
N GLY A 321 -10.20 11.08 -25.99
CA GLY A 321 -10.21 12.52 -26.35
C GLY A 321 -11.41 13.33 -25.86
N SER A 322 -12.40 12.71 -25.21
CA SER A 322 -13.49 13.43 -24.55
C SER A 322 -13.05 13.93 -23.17
N GLN A 323 -13.42 15.17 -22.84
CA GLN A 323 -13.19 15.73 -21.50
C GLN A 323 -14.21 15.21 -20.47
N THR A 324 -15.34 14.71 -20.93
CA THR A 324 -16.49 14.24 -20.14
C THR A 324 -16.74 12.74 -20.35
N ALA A 325 -15.67 11.97 -20.61
CA ALA A 325 -15.75 10.51 -20.64
C ALA A 325 -15.68 9.98 -19.22
N ASN A 326 -16.50 8.97 -18.94
CA ASN A 326 -16.40 8.21 -17.71
C ASN A 326 -15.09 7.42 -17.71
N GLN A 327 -14.54 7.23 -16.52
CA GLN A 327 -13.30 6.50 -16.31
C GLN A 327 -13.44 5.74 -15.00
N LYS A 328 -13.31 4.41 -15.05
CA LYS A 328 -13.37 3.58 -13.86
C LYS A 328 -12.09 3.75 -13.03
N VAL A 329 -12.25 3.96 -11.73
CA VAL A 329 -11.17 4.04 -10.75
C VAL A 329 -11.54 3.10 -9.61
N GLU A 330 -10.66 2.16 -9.29
CA GLU A 330 -10.83 1.23 -8.16
C GLU A 330 -9.83 1.62 -7.07
N ILE A 331 -10.33 1.83 -5.86
CA ILE A 331 -9.51 2.17 -4.70
C ILE A 331 -9.47 0.97 -3.78
N TYR A 332 -8.28 0.44 -3.55
CA TYR A 332 -8.07 -0.59 -2.55
C TYR A 332 -7.62 0.07 -1.27
N PHE A 333 -8.50 0.04 -0.27
CA PHE A 333 -8.19 0.48 1.07
C PHE A 333 -7.37 -0.60 1.79
N ASN A 334 -6.47 -0.15 2.67
CA ASN A 334 -5.82 -1.04 3.62
C ASN A 334 -6.93 -1.75 4.43
N PHE A 335 -6.73 -3.04 4.70
CA PHE A 335 -7.63 -3.89 5.50
C PHE A 335 -8.95 -4.32 4.86
N ILE A 336 -9.63 -3.46 4.07
CA ILE A 336 -10.94 -3.77 3.46
C ILE A 336 -10.84 -4.16 1.98
N GLY A 337 -9.78 -3.77 1.27
CA GLY A 337 -9.66 -4.03 -0.16
C GLY A 337 -10.52 -3.07 -0.99
N ASN A 338 -11.12 -3.56 -2.09
CA ASN A 338 -11.96 -2.73 -2.96
C ASN A 338 -13.34 -2.56 -2.32
N TYR A 339 -13.53 -1.46 -1.58
CA TYR A 339 -14.82 -1.09 -1.05
C TYR A 339 -15.53 -0.16 -2.03
N GLU A 340 -16.68 -0.58 -2.52
CA GLU A 340 -17.61 0.29 -3.23
C GLU A 340 -18.74 0.62 -2.25
N PRO A 341 -18.90 1.89 -1.84
CA PRO A 341 -19.99 2.26 -0.94
C PRO A 341 -21.32 1.84 -1.58
N PRO A 342 -22.26 1.28 -0.79
CA PRO A 342 -23.59 0.99 -1.28
C PRO A 342 -24.19 2.28 -1.80
N LYS A 343 -24.44 2.34 -3.10
CA LYS A 343 -25.15 3.47 -3.70
C LYS A 343 -26.57 3.40 -3.16
N GLU A 344 -27.12 4.52 -2.70
CA GLU A 344 -28.55 4.61 -2.43
C GLU A 344 -29.29 3.97 -3.61
N GLU A 345 -30.12 2.98 -3.31
CA GLU A 345 -30.98 2.32 -4.29
C GLU A 345 -31.98 3.37 -4.78
N LEU A 346 -31.56 4.14 -5.78
CA LEU A 346 -32.42 5.02 -6.55
C LEU A 346 -33.58 4.18 -7.06
N SER A 347 -34.79 4.72 -6.96
CA SER A 347 -35.99 4.02 -7.44
C SER A 347 -35.79 3.54 -8.89
N GLU A 348 -36.40 2.43 -9.28
CA GLU A 348 -36.29 1.90 -10.65
C GLU A 348 -36.59 2.99 -11.71
N GLU A 349 -37.51 3.90 -11.40
CA GLU A 349 -37.85 5.05 -12.24
C GLU A 349 -36.72 6.08 -12.35
N GLU A 350 -35.99 6.34 -11.26
CA GLU A 350 -34.85 7.27 -11.23
C GLU A 350 -33.63 6.68 -11.94
N MET A 351 -33.37 5.38 -11.73
CA MET A 351 -32.34 4.64 -12.48
C MET A 351 -32.65 4.61 -13.99
N GLN A 352 -33.93 4.51 -14.37
CA GLN A 352 -34.33 4.52 -15.77
C GLN A 352 -34.17 5.92 -16.38
N LYS A 353 -34.56 6.99 -15.67
CA LYS A 353 -34.33 8.38 -16.10
C LYS A 353 -32.84 8.68 -16.27
N LEU A 354 -32.00 8.27 -15.33
CA LEU A 354 -30.54 8.42 -15.42
C LEU A 354 -29.98 7.67 -16.63
N ARG A 355 -30.39 6.41 -16.85
CA ARG A 355 -29.97 5.64 -18.03
C ARG A 355 -30.38 6.32 -19.33
N GLU A 356 -31.62 6.83 -19.41
CA GLU A 356 -32.10 7.58 -20.57
C GLU A 356 -31.32 8.88 -20.80
N GLU A 357 -31.00 9.63 -19.75
CA GLU A 357 -30.19 10.84 -19.85
C GLU A 357 -28.75 10.53 -20.29
N GLU A 358 -28.12 9.50 -19.74
CA GLU A 358 -26.81 9.02 -20.15
C GLU A 358 -26.81 8.55 -21.62
N GLU A 359 -27.88 7.90 -22.06
CA GLU A 359 -28.05 7.47 -23.45
C GLU A 359 -28.25 8.66 -24.40
N LYS A 360 -29.10 9.63 -24.03
CA LYS A 360 -29.27 10.90 -24.76
C LYS A 360 -27.94 11.65 -24.87
N GLU A 361 -27.16 11.70 -23.79
CA GLU A 361 -25.80 12.25 -23.81
C GLU A 361 -24.86 11.48 -24.73
N ARG A 362 -24.85 10.14 -24.66
CA ARG A 362 -24.02 9.28 -25.53
C ARG A 362 -24.32 9.53 -27.01
N VAL A 363 -25.59 9.49 -27.40
CA VAL A 363 -26.05 9.74 -28.77
C VAL A 363 -25.65 11.15 -29.23
N ARG A 364 -25.84 12.17 -28.37
CA ARG A 364 -25.41 13.54 -28.67
C ARG A 364 -23.90 13.63 -28.90
N LYS A 365 -23.10 12.98 -28.04
CA LYS A 365 -21.63 12.95 -28.14
C LYS A 365 -21.19 12.21 -29.42
N ASP A 366 -21.84 11.12 -29.80
CA ASP A 366 -21.56 10.38 -31.04
C ASP A 366 -21.88 11.17 -32.29
N ARG A 367 -23.03 11.86 -32.33
CA ARG A 367 -23.37 12.77 -33.42
C ARG A 367 -22.33 13.88 -33.59
N LEU A 368 -21.89 14.49 -32.48
CA LEU A 368 -20.84 15.52 -32.52
C LEU A 368 -19.50 14.96 -33.01
N HIS A 369 -19.14 13.75 -32.61
CA HIS A 369 -17.92 13.08 -33.04
C HIS A 369 -17.95 12.73 -34.54
N GLN A 370 -19.07 12.18 -35.04
CA GLN A 370 -19.25 11.94 -36.47
C GLN A 370 -19.15 13.24 -37.28
N ASN A 371 -19.76 14.33 -36.80
CA ASN A 371 -19.63 15.65 -37.43
C ASN A 371 -18.18 16.19 -37.40
N TYR A 372 -17.41 15.90 -36.34
CA TYR A 372 -15.98 16.20 -36.29
C TYR A 372 -15.19 15.39 -37.33
N LEU A 373 -15.43 14.07 -37.44
CA LEU A 373 -14.77 13.22 -38.42
C LEU A 373 -15.06 13.67 -39.85
N LYS A 374 -16.32 14.03 -40.16
CA LYS A 374 -16.71 14.63 -41.46
C LYS A 374 -15.96 15.94 -41.74
N ARG A 375 -15.85 16.84 -40.75
CA ARG A 375 -15.09 18.10 -40.90
C ARG A 375 -13.59 17.87 -41.08
N LYS A 376 -13.04 16.83 -40.45
CA LYS A 376 -11.63 16.46 -40.57
C LYS A 376 -11.34 15.88 -41.96
N ALA A 377 -12.21 15.00 -42.47
CA ALA A 377 -12.11 14.44 -43.81
C ALA A 377 -12.20 15.53 -44.89
N ASN A 378 -13.11 16.50 -44.70
CA ASN A 378 -13.34 17.58 -45.66
C ASN A 378 -12.36 18.77 -45.53
N GLY A 379 -11.29 18.66 -44.74
CA GLY A 379 -10.27 19.71 -44.58
C GLY A 379 -10.70 20.97 -43.79
N LYS A 380 -12.00 21.26 -43.68
CA LYS A 380 -12.56 22.42 -42.95
C LYS A 380 -12.09 22.54 -41.49
N GLN A 381 -11.78 21.41 -40.85
CA GLN A 381 -11.22 21.42 -39.49
C GLN A 381 -9.83 22.06 -39.45
N LYS A 382 -9.00 21.83 -40.47
CA LYS A 382 -7.64 22.39 -40.58
C LYS A 382 -7.71 23.90 -40.82
N GLU A 383 -8.57 24.34 -41.73
CA GLU A 383 -8.83 25.78 -41.98
C GLU A 383 -9.29 26.51 -40.71
N TYR A 384 -10.19 25.90 -39.94
CA TYR A 384 -10.63 26.43 -38.66
C TYR A 384 -9.47 26.54 -37.65
N GLU A 385 -8.65 25.49 -37.54
CA GLU A 385 -7.51 25.45 -36.62
C GLU A 385 -6.44 26.50 -36.97
N ASP A 386 -6.15 26.69 -38.26
CA ASP A 386 -5.21 27.68 -38.77
C ASP A 386 -5.71 29.12 -38.53
N ARG A 387 -7.00 29.39 -38.82
CA ARG A 387 -7.63 30.70 -38.59
C ARG A 387 -7.61 31.11 -37.12
N TYR A 388 -7.77 30.15 -36.21
CA TYR A 388 -7.77 30.40 -34.76
C TYR A 388 -6.42 30.20 -34.09
N LYS A 389 -5.38 29.77 -34.80
CA LYS A 389 -4.04 29.50 -34.23
C LYS A 389 -3.43 30.76 -33.62
N ALA A 390 -3.37 31.84 -34.38
CA ALA A 390 -2.82 33.12 -33.93
C ALA A 390 -3.56 33.65 -32.68
N ARG A 391 -4.90 33.64 -32.70
CA ARG A 391 -5.72 34.10 -31.57
C ARG A 391 -5.55 33.24 -30.31
N ARG A 392 -5.28 31.93 -30.46
CA ARG A 392 -4.94 31.04 -29.32
C ARG A 392 -3.56 31.33 -28.77
N GLU A 393 -2.58 31.58 -29.63
CA GLU A 393 -1.22 31.97 -29.23
C GLU A 393 -1.23 33.31 -28.49
N GLU A 394 -1.99 34.27 -28.97
CA GLU A 394 -2.15 35.58 -28.34
C GLU A 394 -2.80 35.46 -26.95
N LYS A 395 -3.94 34.76 -26.83
CA LYS A 395 -4.55 34.45 -25.52
C LYS A 395 -3.61 33.67 -24.59
N LYS A 396 -2.79 32.78 -25.15
CA LYS A 396 -1.78 32.00 -24.40
C LYS A 396 -0.69 32.92 -23.86
N GLN A 397 -0.21 33.88 -24.65
CA GLN A 397 0.77 34.88 -24.23
C GLN A 397 0.21 35.88 -23.21
N GLU A 398 -1.03 36.32 -23.38
CA GLU A 398 -1.71 37.23 -22.46
C GLU A 398 -1.90 36.61 -21.08
N LYS A 399 -2.35 35.34 -21.02
CA LYS A 399 -2.37 34.57 -19.76
C LYS A 399 -0.99 34.40 -19.14
N LEU A 400 0.06 34.29 -19.95
CA LEU A 400 1.45 34.17 -19.49
C LEU A 400 1.93 35.42 -18.73
N LYS A 401 1.40 36.60 -19.10
CA LYS A 401 1.75 37.88 -18.49
C LYS A 401 1.05 38.11 -17.15
N SER A 402 -0.17 37.62 -16.97
CA SER A 402 -1.00 37.85 -15.77
C SER A 402 -0.83 36.81 -14.65
N LEU A 403 -0.27 35.63 -14.96
CA LEU A 403 -0.08 34.55 -13.98
C LEU A 403 1.29 34.65 -13.29
N LYS A 404 1.29 34.64 -11.95
CA LYS A 404 2.50 34.53 -11.12
C LYS A 404 3.24 33.24 -11.49
N ARG A 405 4.50 33.34 -11.95
CA ARG A 405 5.39 32.18 -12.11
C ARG A 405 5.65 31.60 -10.73
N THR A 406 5.02 30.49 -10.39
CA THR A 406 5.34 29.75 -9.17
C THR A 406 6.49 28.78 -9.45
N GLY A 407 7.59 28.91 -8.69
CA GLY A 407 8.79 28.07 -8.72
C GLY A 407 9.98 28.66 -9.49
N ILE A 408 11.12 27.99 -9.36
CA ILE A 408 12.44 28.48 -9.80
C ILE A 408 12.59 28.22 -11.32
N PRO A 409 12.97 29.22 -12.14
CA PRO A 409 13.34 29.03 -13.54
C PRO A 409 14.35 27.88 -13.71
N VAL A 410 14.19 27.05 -14.75
CA VAL A 410 15.09 25.91 -15.04
C VAL A 410 16.57 26.34 -15.12
N SER A 411 16.83 27.56 -15.61
CA SER A 411 18.17 28.16 -15.64
C SER A 411 18.76 28.41 -14.25
N GLU A 412 17.94 28.88 -13.31
CA GLU A 412 18.33 29.05 -11.90
C GLU A 412 18.44 27.72 -11.17
N TYR A 413 17.58 26.74 -11.48
CA TYR A 413 17.69 25.38 -10.96
C TYR A 413 19.01 24.70 -11.39
N ILE A 414 19.38 24.80 -12.68
CA ILE A 414 20.66 24.29 -13.20
C ILE A 414 21.84 25.02 -12.55
N LYS A 415 21.75 26.33 -12.33
CA LYS A 415 22.77 27.09 -11.58
C LYS A 415 22.88 26.58 -10.14
N ASN A 416 21.76 26.36 -9.45
CA ASN A 416 21.73 25.86 -8.07
C ASN A 416 22.30 24.44 -7.95
N ILE A 417 22.03 23.55 -8.93
CA ILE A 417 22.65 22.22 -9.02
C ILE A 417 24.16 22.32 -9.24
N LYS A 418 24.61 23.20 -10.13
CA LYS A 418 26.06 23.40 -10.38
C LYS A 418 26.75 23.97 -9.14
N LYS A 419 26.11 24.90 -8.44
CA LYS A 419 26.62 25.47 -7.17
C LYS A 419 26.72 24.40 -6.08
N THR A 420 25.69 23.56 -5.93
CA THR A 420 25.74 22.45 -4.96
C THR A 420 26.81 21.42 -5.34
N LYS A 421 26.93 21.02 -6.61
CA LYS A 421 28.01 20.10 -7.05
C LYS A 421 29.42 20.67 -6.84
N MET A 422 29.62 21.98 -6.96
CA MET A 422 30.92 22.60 -6.67
C MET A 422 31.26 22.56 -5.18
N ILE A 423 30.28 22.79 -4.30
CA ILE A 423 30.47 22.73 -2.83
C ILE A 423 30.78 21.31 -2.33
N TYR A 424 30.43 20.26 -3.07
CA TYR A 424 30.74 18.86 -2.71
C TYR A 424 32.07 18.34 -3.30
N ASN A 425 32.70 19.07 -4.22
CA ASN A 425 33.99 18.72 -4.83
C ASN A 425 35.15 19.59 -4.33
N SER A 426 34.88 20.44 -3.33
CA SER A 426 35.84 21.22 -2.53
C SER A 426 35.69 20.82 -1.08
#